data_AF-A0A1Q8B6Z4-F1
#
_entry.id   AF-A0A1Q8B6Z4-F1
#
_cell.length_a   1.000
_cell.length_b   1.000
_cell.length_c   1.000
_cell.angle_alpha   90.00
_cell.angle_beta   90.00
_cell.angle_gamma   90.00
#
_symmetry.space_group_name_H-M   'P 1'
#
loop_
_entity.id
_entity.type
_entity.pdbx_description
1 polymer ?
#
loop_
_entity_poly.entity_id
_entity_poly.type
_entity_poly.pdbx_seq_one_letter_code
_entity_poly.pdbx_strand_id
1 'polypeptide(L)'
;MIARTNRRWEVAVCAISLLLACLTIHAQQPPFPGIEYPRGQDVSPTFDGWERNPDGSFSLWFGYFNRNTEEEVDVPIGPENTFDLGTGDQGQPTHFYPGRRWWVFKVIVPKDWPREKRLVWTLTNRGRTNLSKGWLQPEWEADKLLISANAAADPFLMSLGRPISDAIIAGDTAPVITGGPAQTVTLPGTATLRVTVTDDGLPKLRRGDRTADGQVRGGVEGVRVRWILYRGPGKVQFDPNVSPPVYGKPITAETKVSFSAPGNYRIRAIAGDSALFSTVDIDVKVNPSASSETKAR
;
A
#
# COMPACT_ATOMS: atom_id res chain seq x y z
N MET A 1 -58.51 26.81 -51.42
CA MET A 1 -59.15 27.02 -50.10
C MET A 1 -58.68 25.89 -49.18
N ILE A 2 -58.35 26.23 -47.95
CA ILE A 2 -57.55 25.45 -46.98
C ILE A 2 -58.31 24.23 -46.46
N ALA A 3 -57.61 23.09 -46.30
CA ALA A 3 -57.83 22.15 -45.19
C ALA A 3 -56.57 21.30 -44.95
N ARG A 4 -55.86 21.60 -43.85
CA ARG A 4 -54.83 20.75 -43.24
C ARG A 4 -55.52 19.72 -42.34
N THR A 5 -55.07 18.46 -42.35
CA THR A 5 -55.25 17.59 -41.17
C THR A 5 -54.18 16.49 -41.10
N ASN A 6 -53.23 16.74 -40.20
CA ASN A 6 -52.46 15.84 -39.32
C ASN A 6 -52.43 14.33 -39.64
N ARG A 7 -51.26 13.84 -40.07
CA ARG A 7 -50.86 12.44 -39.93
C ARG A 7 -49.35 12.32 -39.72
N ARG A 8 -48.84 12.79 -38.58
CA ARG A 8 -47.41 12.67 -38.20
C ARG A 8 -47.20 12.57 -36.68
N TRP A 9 -47.95 11.73 -35.96
CA TRP A 9 -47.76 11.61 -34.50
C TRP A 9 -47.78 10.19 -33.93
N GLU A 10 -47.73 9.13 -34.73
CA GLU A 10 -47.80 7.74 -34.19
C GLU A 10 -46.58 6.84 -34.47
N VAL A 11 -45.57 7.28 -35.22
CA VAL A 11 -44.37 6.45 -35.48
C VAL A 11 -43.17 6.85 -34.61
N ALA A 12 -43.25 7.94 -33.86
CA ALA A 12 -42.12 8.47 -33.08
C ALA A 12 -42.04 7.97 -31.62
N VAL A 13 -43.01 7.19 -31.13
CA VAL A 13 -43.05 6.79 -29.71
C VAL A 13 -42.42 5.41 -29.46
N CYS A 14 -42.47 4.47 -30.41
CA CYS A 14 -41.89 3.13 -30.19
C CYS A 14 -40.38 3.04 -30.44
N ALA A 15 -39.77 3.97 -31.18
CA ALA A 15 -38.33 3.95 -31.47
C ALA A 15 -37.46 4.56 -30.34
N ILE A 16 -38.04 5.36 -29.45
CA ILE A 16 -37.31 5.99 -28.33
C ILE A 16 -37.27 5.06 -27.11
N SER A 17 -38.26 4.16 -26.96
CA SER A 17 -38.29 3.19 -25.86
C SER A 17 -37.29 2.04 -26.02
N LEU A 18 -36.82 1.75 -27.23
CA LEU A 18 -35.77 0.73 -27.46
C LEU A 18 -34.34 1.27 -27.38
N LEU A 19 -34.13 2.59 -27.46
CA LEU A 19 -32.81 3.22 -27.34
C LEU A 19 -32.47 3.68 -25.92
N LEU A 20 -33.45 3.75 -25.01
CA LEU A 20 -33.22 4.04 -23.58
C LEU A 20 -32.99 2.80 -22.71
N ALA A 21 -33.13 1.58 -23.24
CA ALA A 21 -32.91 0.35 -22.48
C ALA A 21 -31.44 -0.15 -22.50
N CYS A 22 -30.54 0.54 -23.21
CA CYS A 22 -29.18 0.05 -23.46
C CYS A 22 -28.06 0.84 -22.73
N LEU A 23 -28.40 1.69 -21.76
CA LEU A 23 -27.44 2.57 -21.07
C LEU A 23 -27.49 2.47 -19.54
N THR A 24 -27.64 1.26 -18.98
CA THR A 24 -27.19 0.96 -17.61
C THR A 24 -26.88 -0.54 -17.45
N ILE A 25 -26.06 -1.11 -18.34
CA ILE A 25 -25.25 -2.25 -17.89
C ILE A 25 -24.11 -1.65 -17.08
N HIS A 26 -24.37 -1.37 -15.80
CA HIS A 26 -23.29 -1.52 -14.84
C HIS A 26 -22.89 -2.98 -14.94
N ALA A 27 -21.74 -3.26 -15.56
CA ALA A 27 -21.07 -4.52 -15.33
C ALA A 27 -20.68 -4.55 -13.85
N GLN A 28 -21.64 -4.83 -12.96
CA GLN A 28 -21.31 -5.56 -11.76
C GLN A 28 -20.79 -6.89 -12.28
N GLN A 29 -19.46 -7.01 -12.39
CA GLN A 29 -18.87 -8.33 -12.45
C GLN A 29 -19.48 -9.06 -11.25
N PRO A 30 -20.22 -10.17 -11.45
CA PRO A 30 -20.62 -10.97 -10.31
C PRO A 30 -19.33 -11.23 -9.52
N PRO A 31 -19.31 -11.07 -8.19
CA PRO A 31 -18.16 -11.50 -7.42
C PRO A 31 -17.96 -12.95 -7.82
N PHE A 32 -16.87 -13.26 -8.52
CA PHE A 32 -16.46 -14.65 -8.66
C PHE A 32 -16.36 -15.10 -7.20
N PRO A 33 -17.16 -16.08 -6.73
CA PRO A 33 -17.00 -16.57 -5.39
C PRO A 33 -15.70 -17.36 -5.41
N GLY A 34 -14.59 -16.65 -5.31
CA GLY A 34 -13.30 -17.24 -5.05
C GLY A 34 -13.43 -17.97 -3.73
N ILE A 35 -12.94 -19.21 -3.68
CA ILE A 35 -12.84 -19.92 -2.42
C ILE A 35 -11.88 -19.09 -1.56
N GLU A 36 -12.40 -18.48 -0.50
CA GLU A 36 -11.62 -17.78 0.49
C GLU A 36 -11.13 -18.77 1.54
N TYR A 37 -9.87 -18.63 1.94
CA TYR A 37 -9.26 -19.46 2.96
C TYR A 37 -8.87 -18.57 4.14
N PRO A 38 -9.39 -18.81 5.35
CA PRO A 38 -8.95 -18.07 6.53
C PRO A 38 -7.46 -18.24 6.82
N ARG A 39 -6.94 -19.45 6.62
CA ARG A 39 -5.58 -19.88 7.02
C ARG A 39 -5.03 -20.98 6.11
N GLY A 40 -3.73 -21.22 6.20
CA GLY A 40 -3.03 -22.37 5.63
C GLY A 40 -2.58 -22.22 4.17
N GLN A 41 -2.92 -21.12 3.51
CA GLN A 41 -2.46 -20.83 2.15
C GLN A 41 -1.09 -20.17 2.13
N ASP A 42 -0.42 -20.28 0.98
CA ASP A 42 0.88 -19.69 0.75
C ASP A 42 0.79 -18.20 0.35
N VAL A 43 1.87 -17.46 0.65
CA VAL A 43 2.07 -16.09 0.18
C VAL A 43 2.85 -16.10 -1.12
N SER A 44 2.38 -15.35 -2.12
CA SER A 44 3.05 -15.16 -3.41
C SER A 44 3.62 -13.74 -3.52
N PRO A 45 4.91 -13.55 -3.85
CA PRO A 45 5.46 -12.24 -4.15
C PRO A 45 4.92 -11.74 -5.50
N THR A 46 4.90 -10.43 -5.71
CA THR A 46 4.46 -9.79 -6.96
C THR A 46 5.44 -8.73 -7.40
N PHE A 47 5.57 -8.54 -8.71
CA PHE A 47 6.28 -7.41 -9.30
C PHE A 47 5.20 -6.43 -9.74
N ASP A 48 5.26 -5.22 -9.20
CA ASP A 48 4.19 -4.25 -9.37
C ASP A 48 4.53 -3.21 -10.44
N GLY A 49 5.80 -3.08 -10.83
CA GLY A 49 6.27 -2.22 -11.91
C GLY A 49 7.64 -1.61 -11.63
N TRP A 50 8.10 -0.74 -12.52
CA TRP A 50 9.36 -0.01 -12.35
C TRP A 50 9.21 1.48 -12.65
N GLU A 51 10.02 2.31 -11.98
CA GLU A 51 10.10 3.75 -12.23
C GLU A 51 11.56 4.15 -12.50
N ARG A 52 11.78 5.16 -13.35
CA ARG A 52 13.10 5.76 -13.57
C ARG A 52 13.38 6.83 -12.50
N ASN A 53 14.54 6.76 -11.87
CA ASN A 53 15.00 7.75 -10.91
C ASN A 53 15.73 8.92 -11.61
N PRO A 54 15.83 10.12 -10.97
CA PRO A 54 16.49 11.29 -11.56
C PRO A 54 17.97 11.10 -11.91
N ASP A 55 18.68 10.23 -11.19
CA ASP A 55 20.09 9.88 -11.44
C ASP A 55 20.27 8.85 -12.57
N GLY A 56 19.17 8.42 -13.20
CA GLY A 56 19.13 7.46 -14.27
C GLY A 56 19.04 6.00 -13.83
N SER A 57 19.14 5.71 -12.53
CA SER A 57 18.86 4.39 -11.95
C SER A 57 17.37 4.05 -12.05
N PHE A 58 16.99 2.83 -11.67
CA PHE A 58 15.59 2.38 -11.70
C PHE A 58 15.18 1.82 -10.34
N SER A 59 13.97 2.11 -9.92
CA SER A 59 13.35 1.47 -8.77
C SER A 59 12.40 0.37 -9.26
N LEU A 60 12.63 -0.87 -8.84
CA LEU A 60 11.76 -2.02 -9.13
C LEU A 60 10.83 -2.24 -7.92
N TRP A 61 9.53 -2.04 -8.11
CA TRP A 61 8.51 -2.18 -7.07
C TRP A 61 8.03 -3.61 -6.93
N PHE A 62 7.93 -4.06 -5.68
CA PHE A 62 7.44 -5.38 -5.32
C PHE A 62 6.33 -5.28 -4.29
N GLY A 63 5.36 -6.18 -4.44
CA GLY A 63 4.27 -6.41 -3.51
C GLY A 63 4.13 -7.88 -3.20
N TYR A 64 3.00 -8.28 -2.62
CA TYR A 64 2.71 -9.69 -2.41
C TYR A 64 1.21 -9.93 -2.29
N PHE A 65 0.77 -11.16 -2.51
CA PHE A 65 -0.57 -11.63 -2.19
C PHE A 65 -0.51 -12.73 -1.14
N ASN A 66 -0.94 -12.41 0.08
CA ASN A 66 -1.24 -13.41 1.09
C ASN A 66 -2.66 -13.92 0.83
N ARG A 67 -2.77 -15.18 0.40
CA ARG A 67 -4.04 -15.81 0.01
C ARG A 67 -4.95 -16.13 1.19
N ASN A 68 -4.48 -15.90 2.41
CA ASN A 68 -5.27 -16.05 3.63
C ASN A 68 -6.10 -14.78 3.90
N THR A 69 -7.30 -14.93 4.44
CA THR A 69 -8.15 -13.80 4.85
C THR A 69 -7.93 -13.37 6.31
N GLU A 70 -7.38 -14.24 7.16
CA GLU A 70 -7.08 -13.93 8.58
C GLU A 70 -5.62 -14.15 8.97
N GLU A 71 -4.97 -15.17 8.40
CA GLU A 71 -3.61 -15.54 8.82
C GLU A 71 -2.55 -14.58 8.26
N GLU A 72 -1.85 -13.92 9.17
CA GLU A 72 -0.55 -13.32 8.92
C GLU A 72 0.52 -14.43 8.83
N VAL A 73 1.44 -14.30 7.87
CA VAL A 73 2.53 -15.26 7.67
C VAL A 73 3.85 -14.56 7.92
N ASP A 74 4.76 -15.22 8.64
CA ASP A 74 6.12 -14.75 8.85
C ASP A 74 7.11 -15.64 8.09
N VAL A 75 7.98 -15.03 7.29
CA VAL A 75 9.09 -15.72 6.62
C VAL A 75 10.37 -14.88 6.79
N PRO A 76 11.30 -15.28 7.67
CA PRO A 76 12.55 -14.55 7.89
C PRO A 76 13.38 -14.42 6.60
N ILE A 77 14.22 -13.38 6.53
CA ILE A 77 15.22 -13.28 5.46
C ILE A 77 16.13 -14.52 5.50
N GLY A 78 16.33 -15.13 4.34
CA GLY A 78 17.09 -16.37 4.20
C GLY A 78 16.73 -17.10 2.92
N PRO A 79 17.12 -18.38 2.76
CA PRO A 79 16.88 -19.13 1.53
C PRO A 79 15.41 -19.20 1.09
N GLU A 80 14.47 -19.07 2.03
CA GLU A 80 13.04 -19.07 1.78
C GLU A 80 12.45 -17.67 1.51
N ASN A 81 13.22 -16.60 1.66
CA ASN A 81 12.79 -15.22 1.40
C ASN A 81 14.01 -14.40 0.94
N THR A 82 14.39 -14.55 -0.33
CA THR A 82 15.66 -14.04 -0.87
C THR A 82 15.51 -13.51 -2.27
N PHE A 83 16.36 -12.54 -2.62
CA PHE A 83 16.65 -12.17 -3.99
C PHE A 83 17.86 -12.92 -4.55
N ASP A 84 17.96 -12.98 -5.88
CA ASP A 84 19.16 -13.40 -6.63
C ASP A 84 20.18 -12.25 -6.81
N LEU A 85 20.19 -11.28 -5.90
CA LEU A 85 21.05 -10.10 -5.90
C LEU A 85 21.71 -9.89 -4.54
N GLY A 86 23.00 -9.56 -4.54
CA GLY A 86 23.76 -9.20 -3.34
C GLY A 86 23.76 -10.33 -2.30
N THR A 87 23.40 -9.99 -1.07
CA THR A 87 23.29 -10.95 0.05
C THR A 87 21.94 -11.67 0.10
N GLY A 88 21.07 -11.44 -0.88
CA GLY A 88 19.69 -11.90 -0.86
C GLY A 88 18.72 -10.98 -0.11
N ASP A 89 19.20 -10.19 0.85
CA ASP A 89 18.42 -9.11 1.47
C ASP A 89 18.50 -7.85 0.59
N GLN A 90 17.37 -7.46 0.01
CA GLN A 90 17.20 -6.23 -0.77
C GLN A 90 16.12 -5.33 -0.18
N GLY A 91 15.74 -5.55 1.08
CA GLY A 91 14.71 -4.76 1.76
C GLY A 91 13.31 -5.39 1.79
N GLN A 92 13.13 -6.65 1.36
CA GLN A 92 11.84 -7.36 1.39
C GLN A 92 11.23 -7.53 2.80
N PRO A 93 9.90 -7.57 2.98
CA PRO A 93 9.29 -7.79 4.30
C PRO A 93 9.61 -9.20 4.83
N THR A 94 9.49 -9.38 6.15
CA THR A 94 9.45 -10.72 6.76
C THR A 94 8.07 -11.06 7.35
N HIS A 95 7.19 -10.07 7.44
CA HIS A 95 5.84 -10.21 7.96
C HIS A 95 4.82 -9.89 6.85
N PHE A 96 3.89 -10.79 6.61
CA PHE A 96 2.97 -10.77 5.47
C PHE A 96 1.52 -10.75 5.96
N TYR A 97 0.95 -9.55 6.05
CA TYR A 97 -0.48 -9.31 6.32
C TYR A 97 -1.41 -9.97 5.28
N PRO A 98 -2.63 -10.40 5.66
CA PRO A 98 -3.64 -10.95 4.75
C PRO A 98 -3.90 -10.07 3.51
N GLY A 99 -4.29 -10.69 2.41
CA GLY A 99 -4.70 -10.01 1.18
C GLY A 99 -3.55 -9.52 0.28
N ARG A 100 -3.92 -8.77 -0.78
CA ARG A 100 -2.97 -8.17 -1.72
C ARG A 100 -2.39 -6.89 -1.11
N ARG A 101 -1.07 -6.80 -1.08
CA ARG A 101 -0.34 -5.56 -0.80
C ARG A 101 0.40 -5.09 -2.02
N TRP A 102 0.18 -3.83 -2.38
CA TRP A 102 0.79 -3.18 -3.52
C TRP A 102 1.94 -2.31 -3.07
N TRP A 103 2.95 -2.16 -3.94
CA TRP A 103 4.04 -1.19 -3.76
C TRP A 103 4.71 -1.29 -2.39
N VAL A 104 4.89 -2.52 -1.89
CA VAL A 104 5.35 -2.75 -0.53
C VAL A 104 6.77 -2.24 -0.36
N PHE A 105 7.67 -2.51 -1.30
CA PHE A 105 9.03 -1.97 -1.26
C PHE A 105 9.62 -1.89 -2.65
N LYS A 106 10.76 -1.21 -2.74
CA LYS A 106 11.51 -1.06 -3.99
C LYS A 106 12.94 -1.52 -3.85
N VAL A 107 13.45 -2.15 -4.92
CA VAL A 107 14.88 -2.45 -5.08
C VAL A 107 15.44 -1.53 -6.15
N ILE A 108 16.50 -0.79 -5.83
CA ILE A 108 17.15 0.10 -6.77
C ILE A 108 18.17 -0.69 -7.58
N VAL A 109 18.05 -0.65 -8.91
CA VAL A 109 19.01 -1.22 -9.85
C VAL A 109 19.71 -0.09 -10.63
N PRO A 110 20.99 -0.26 -10.99
CA PRO A 110 21.79 0.81 -11.58
C PRO A 110 21.30 1.21 -12.98
N LYS A 111 21.74 2.39 -13.45
CA LYS A 111 21.32 2.97 -14.74
C LYS A 111 21.68 2.13 -15.97
N ASP A 112 22.67 1.25 -15.85
CA ASP A 112 23.15 0.32 -16.86
C ASP A 112 22.55 -1.09 -16.72
N TRP A 113 21.51 -1.26 -15.88
CA TRP A 113 20.81 -2.54 -15.74
C TRP A 113 20.27 -3.01 -17.11
N PRO A 114 20.62 -4.23 -17.58
CA PRO A 114 20.15 -4.70 -18.87
C PRO A 114 18.62 -4.86 -18.86
N ARG A 115 17.94 -4.40 -19.91
CA ARG A 115 16.46 -4.41 -19.98
C ARG A 115 15.84 -5.79 -19.76
N GLU A 116 16.47 -6.81 -20.31
CA GLU A 116 16.02 -8.21 -20.20
C GLU A 116 16.48 -8.91 -18.92
N LYS A 117 17.37 -8.29 -18.14
CA LYS A 117 17.85 -8.88 -16.88
C LYS A 117 16.74 -8.82 -15.84
N ARG A 118 16.42 -9.99 -15.30
CA ARG A 118 15.41 -10.15 -14.27
C ARG A 118 16.05 -10.09 -12.90
N LEU A 119 15.45 -9.34 -11.98
CA LEU A 119 15.67 -9.46 -10.55
C LEU A 119 14.59 -10.39 -9.99
N VAL A 120 14.98 -11.48 -9.33
CA VAL A 120 14.06 -12.52 -8.90
C VAL A 120 13.94 -12.55 -7.38
N TRP A 121 12.74 -12.27 -6.87
CA TRP A 121 12.38 -12.52 -5.48
C TRP A 121 11.80 -13.93 -5.34
N THR A 122 12.43 -14.75 -4.52
CA THR A 122 11.99 -16.10 -4.15
C THR A 122 11.36 -16.08 -2.78
N LEU A 123 10.13 -16.59 -2.69
CA LEU A 123 9.41 -16.78 -1.43
C LEU A 123 8.90 -18.22 -1.32
N THR A 124 9.45 -18.96 -0.36
CA THR A 124 9.03 -20.32 -0.01
C THR A 124 8.31 -20.29 1.32
N ASN A 125 7.08 -20.76 1.36
CA ASN A 125 6.32 -20.96 2.60
C ASN A 125 5.23 -22.01 2.36
N ARG A 126 4.75 -22.65 3.43
CA ARG A 126 3.71 -23.69 3.34
C ARG A 126 4.01 -24.79 2.30
N GLY A 127 5.28 -25.15 2.15
CA GLY A 127 5.75 -26.16 1.20
C GLY A 127 5.66 -25.76 -0.28
N ARG A 128 5.44 -24.47 -0.58
CA ARG A 128 5.39 -23.93 -1.94
C ARG A 128 6.43 -22.84 -2.13
N THR A 129 7.05 -22.82 -3.31
CA THR A 129 7.96 -21.76 -3.74
C THR A 129 7.29 -20.94 -4.83
N ASN A 130 7.14 -19.64 -4.58
CA ASN A 130 6.65 -18.68 -5.56
C ASN A 130 7.78 -17.71 -5.92
N LEU A 131 7.78 -17.25 -7.18
CA LEU A 131 8.78 -16.33 -7.71
C LEU A 131 8.10 -15.07 -8.23
N SER A 132 8.70 -13.93 -7.96
CA SER A 132 8.40 -12.67 -8.64
C SER A 132 9.63 -12.22 -9.42
N LYS A 133 9.43 -11.81 -10.67
CA LYS A 133 10.52 -11.43 -11.59
C LYS A 133 10.31 -9.99 -12.04
N GLY A 134 11.12 -9.07 -11.53
CA GLY A 134 11.13 -7.67 -11.95
C GLY A 134 12.12 -7.41 -13.08
N TRP A 135 11.74 -6.59 -14.06
CA TRP A 135 12.59 -6.21 -15.20
C TRP A 135 12.11 -4.87 -15.80
N LEU A 136 12.83 -4.35 -16.81
CA LEU A 136 12.60 -3.00 -17.38
C LEU A 136 11.89 -3.04 -18.74
N GLN A 137 10.85 -3.85 -18.87
CA GLN A 137 10.01 -3.88 -20.07
C GLN A 137 9.06 -2.68 -20.04
N PRO A 138 8.84 -1.98 -21.16
CA PRO A 138 8.06 -0.74 -21.19
C PRO A 138 6.65 -0.85 -20.60
N GLU A 139 5.98 -2.00 -20.75
CA GLU A 139 4.61 -2.22 -20.28
C GLU A 139 4.51 -2.29 -18.74
N TRP A 140 5.64 -2.42 -18.07
CA TRP A 140 5.73 -2.44 -16.60
C TRP A 140 6.19 -1.10 -16.01
N GLU A 141 6.41 -0.07 -16.83
CA GLU A 141 6.72 1.27 -16.32
C GLU A 141 5.53 1.80 -15.51
N ALA A 142 5.78 2.13 -14.25
CA ALA A 142 4.77 2.61 -13.31
C ALA A 142 4.84 4.12 -13.22
N ASP A 143 3.81 4.78 -13.75
CA ASP A 143 3.59 6.20 -13.53
C ASP A 143 2.79 6.45 -12.22
N LYS A 144 2.70 7.71 -11.80
CA LYS A 144 1.95 8.10 -10.60
C LYS A 144 0.47 7.74 -10.69
N LEU A 145 -0.12 7.71 -11.90
CA LEU A 145 -1.52 7.38 -12.08
C LEU A 145 -1.77 5.89 -11.82
N LEU A 146 -0.91 5.01 -12.34
CA LEU A 146 -0.93 3.57 -12.07
C LEU A 146 -0.66 3.29 -10.60
N ILE A 147 0.34 3.95 -10.00
CA ILE A 147 0.65 3.81 -8.58
C ILE A 147 -0.57 4.16 -7.74
N SER A 148 -1.17 5.34 -7.97
CA SER A 148 -2.35 5.80 -7.25
C SER A 148 -3.55 4.86 -7.45
N ALA A 149 -3.80 4.41 -8.68
CA ALA A 149 -4.90 3.52 -9.00
C ALA A 149 -4.78 2.14 -8.32
N ASN A 150 -3.59 1.55 -8.29
CA ASN A 150 -3.37 0.28 -7.59
C ASN A 150 -3.33 0.46 -6.07
N ALA A 151 -2.81 1.58 -5.58
CA ALA A 151 -2.79 1.89 -4.15
C ALA A 151 -4.20 2.02 -3.56
N ALA A 152 -5.17 2.46 -4.37
CA ALA A 152 -6.59 2.51 -4.01
C ALA A 152 -7.18 1.14 -3.61
N ALA A 153 -6.58 0.04 -4.08
CA ALA A 153 -6.98 -1.32 -3.73
C ALA A 153 -6.27 -1.88 -2.50
N ASP A 154 -5.29 -1.15 -1.93
CA ASP A 154 -4.58 -1.55 -0.73
C ASP A 154 -5.00 -0.69 0.48
N PRO A 155 -5.73 -1.25 1.46
CA PRO A 155 -6.19 -0.48 2.62
C PRO A 155 -5.04 0.00 3.52
N PHE A 156 -3.80 -0.41 3.31
CA PHE A 156 -2.64 0.06 4.08
C PHE A 156 -2.09 1.38 3.55
N LEU A 157 -2.26 1.66 2.26
CA LEU A 157 -1.73 2.86 1.62
C LEU A 157 -2.63 4.09 1.81
N MET A 158 -3.83 3.89 2.38
CA MET A 158 -4.77 4.96 2.76
C MET A 158 -5.14 5.89 1.60
N SER A 159 -5.00 5.40 0.37
CA SER A 159 -5.46 6.04 -0.86
C SER A 159 -6.98 5.94 -0.96
N LEU A 160 -7.59 6.87 -1.69
CA LEU A 160 -9.01 6.78 -1.99
C LEU A 160 -9.25 5.65 -2.97
N GLY A 161 -10.36 4.93 -2.79
CA GLY A 161 -10.84 3.85 -3.66
C GLY A 161 -11.20 4.26 -5.10
N ARG A 162 -10.64 5.36 -5.60
CA ARG A 162 -10.72 5.86 -6.98
C ARG A 162 -9.43 6.59 -7.36
N PRO A 163 -8.94 6.47 -8.61
CA PRO A 163 -7.84 7.29 -9.09
C PRO A 163 -8.15 8.78 -8.95
N ILE A 164 -7.17 9.57 -8.49
CA ILE A 164 -7.29 11.04 -8.41
C ILE A 164 -6.44 11.64 -9.51
N SER A 165 -6.78 11.31 -10.76
CA SER A 165 -6.09 11.80 -11.96
C SER A 165 -5.92 13.32 -11.96
N ASP A 166 -6.92 14.06 -11.48
CA ASP A 166 -6.89 15.52 -11.40
C ASP A 166 -5.77 16.04 -10.49
N ALA A 167 -5.46 15.34 -9.39
CA ALA A 167 -4.37 15.71 -8.49
C ALA A 167 -3.02 15.42 -9.16
N ILE A 168 -2.87 14.24 -9.77
CA ILE A 168 -1.65 13.87 -10.50
C ILE A 168 -1.37 14.86 -11.64
N ILE A 169 -2.40 15.26 -12.41
CA ILE A 169 -2.29 16.29 -13.47
C ILE A 169 -1.92 17.65 -12.88
N ALA A 170 -2.42 17.98 -11.68
CA ALA A 170 -2.10 19.22 -10.97
C ALA A 170 -0.69 19.24 -10.34
N GLY A 171 0.09 18.16 -10.49
CA GLY A 171 1.48 18.09 -10.04
C GLY A 171 1.68 17.47 -8.65
N ASP A 172 0.69 16.72 -8.17
CA ASP A 172 0.73 16.01 -6.87
C ASP A 172 2.01 15.17 -6.68
N THR A 173 2.58 15.29 -5.48
CA THR A 173 3.76 14.58 -5.02
C THR A 173 3.47 13.84 -3.72
N ALA A 174 4.00 12.63 -3.59
CA ALA A 174 3.82 11.83 -2.39
C ALA A 174 4.29 12.60 -1.14
N PRO A 175 3.69 12.35 0.04
CA PRO A 175 4.07 13.06 1.26
C PRO A 175 5.53 12.81 1.57
N VAL A 176 6.23 13.78 2.13
CA VAL A 176 7.61 13.60 2.58
C VAL A 176 7.61 13.25 4.06
N ILE A 177 7.96 12.00 4.38
CA ILE A 177 8.01 11.46 5.74
C ILE A 177 9.45 11.37 6.26
N THR A 178 9.66 11.76 7.52
CA THR A 178 10.92 11.61 8.24
C THR A 178 10.70 10.81 9.52
N GLY A 179 11.48 9.74 9.70
CA GLY A 179 11.44 8.87 10.87
C GLY A 179 12.29 9.37 12.04
N GLY A 180 11.84 9.05 13.25
CA GLY A 180 12.67 9.17 14.45
C GLY A 180 13.86 8.20 14.45
N PRO A 181 14.81 8.36 15.40
CA PRO A 181 15.98 7.50 15.49
C PRO A 181 15.60 6.07 15.92
N ALA A 182 16.53 5.13 15.69
CA ALA A 182 16.41 3.78 16.21
C ALA A 182 16.31 3.77 17.74
N GLN A 183 15.54 2.83 18.29
CA GLN A 183 15.30 2.72 19.73
C GLN A 183 15.74 1.37 20.29
N THR A 184 15.97 1.32 21.59
CA THR A 184 16.19 0.08 22.34
C THR A 184 15.24 0.04 23.51
N VAL A 185 14.56 -1.08 23.72
CA VAL A 185 13.64 -1.31 24.84
C VAL A 185 13.96 -2.67 25.49
N THR A 186 13.63 -2.82 26.77
CA THR A 186 13.74 -4.10 27.48
C THR A 186 12.35 -4.55 27.88
N LEU A 187 11.97 -5.81 27.61
CA LEU A 187 10.65 -6.32 27.96
C LEU A 187 10.40 -6.29 29.48
N PRO A 188 9.16 -5.97 29.92
CA PRO A 188 7.94 -5.72 29.15
C PRO A 188 7.75 -4.25 28.70
N GLY A 189 8.82 -3.46 28.61
CA GLY A 189 8.79 -2.06 28.19
C GLY A 189 8.26 -1.84 26.78
N THR A 190 7.84 -0.60 26.51
CA THR A 190 7.31 -0.14 25.22
C THR A 190 8.20 0.94 24.62
N ALA A 191 8.21 1.07 23.29
CA ALA A 191 8.79 2.22 22.61
C ALA A 191 7.70 3.25 22.27
N THR A 192 8.13 4.49 22.07
CA THR A 192 7.27 5.56 21.53
C THR A 192 7.91 6.06 20.25
N LEU A 193 7.31 5.71 19.11
CA LEU A 193 7.82 6.04 17.79
C LEU A 193 7.16 7.31 17.27
N ARG A 194 7.93 8.16 16.61
CA ARG A 194 7.46 9.44 16.07
C ARG A 194 7.96 9.63 14.64
N VAL A 195 7.09 10.18 13.79
CA VAL A 195 7.43 10.65 12.44
C VAL A 195 6.91 12.07 12.25
N THR A 196 7.58 12.83 11.38
CA THR A 196 7.07 14.09 10.84
C THR A 196 6.77 13.91 9.35
N VAL A 197 5.68 14.51 8.89
CA VAL A 197 5.28 14.47 7.48
C VAL A 197 4.93 15.86 6.99
N THR A 198 5.42 16.21 5.81
CA THR A 198 5.03 17.39 5.04
C THR A 198 4.43 16.97 3.72
N ASP A 199 3.58 17.81 3.16
CA ASP A 199 2.78 17.50 1.98
C ASP A 199 2.56 18.78 1.17
N ASP A 200 2.31 18.65 -0.14
CA ASP A 200 2.10 19.79 -1.03
C ASP A 200 0.64 20.34 -0.98
N GLY A 201 -0.23 19.70 -0.19
CA GLY A 201 -1.63 20.06 -0.02
C GLY A 201 -2.54 19.50 -1.11
N LEU A 202 -2.01 18.64 -1.98
CA LEU A 202 -2.77 17.83 -2.92
C LEU A 202 -3.05 16.44 -2.32
N PRO A 203 -4.13 15.77 -2.77
CA PRO A 203 -5.23 16.30 -3.57
C PRO A 203 -5.99 17.45 -2.88
N LYS A 204 -6.68 18.32 -3.64
CA LYS A 204 -7.52 19.37 -3.03
C LYS A 204 -8.85 18.80 -2.54
N LEU A 205 -9.31 19.31 -1.40
CA LEU A 205 -10.68 19.06 -0.91
C LEU A 205 -11.71 19.50 -1.95
N ARG A 206 -12.73 18.67 -2.18
CA ARG A 206 -13.88 18.99 -3.02
C ARG A 206 -14.99 19.64 -2.18
N ARG A 207 -15.91 20.34 -2.86
CA ARG A 207 -17.10 20.88 -2.21
C ARG A 207 -17.96 19.72 -1.69
N GLY A 208 -18.15 19.65 -0.38
CA GLY A 208 -18.87 18.56 0.29
C GLY A 208 -17.97 17.62 1.11
N ASP A 209 -16.65 17.64 0.89
CA ASP A 209 -15.70 16.86 1.71
C ASP A 209 -15.60 17.44 3.14
N ARG A 210 -15.93 18.73 3.31
CA ARG A 210 -16.05 19.37 4.63
C ARG A 210 -17.47 19.30 5.15
N THR A 211 -17.66 18.72 6.32
CA THR A 211 -18.91 18.76 7.07
C THR A 211 -19.12 20.12 7.73
N ALA A 212 -20.36 20.40 8.14
CA ALA A 212 -20.77 21.69 8.70
C ALA A 212 -20.03 22.06 10.02
N ASP A 213 -19.46 21.07 10.71
CA ASP A 213 -18.61 21.22 11.89
C ASP A 213 -17.12 21.48 11.55
N GLY A 214 -16.78 21.63 10.26
CA GLY A 214 -15.43 21.90 9.78
C GLY A 214 -14.52 20.68 9.68
N GLN A 215 -15.01 19.48 10.02
CA GLN A 215 -14.27 18.24 9.80
C GLN A 215 -14.28 17.85 8.32
N VAL A 216 -13.25 17.12 7.88
CA VAL A 216 -13.24 16.51 6.56
C VAL A 216 -13.75 15.09 6.71
N ARG A 217 -14.89 14.76 6.10
CA ARG A 217 -15.50 13.42 6.14
C ARG A 217 -15.86 12.97 4.73
N GLY A 218 -15.12 11.99 4.23
CA GLY A 218 -15.34 11.38 2.91
C GLY A 218 -14.72 12.18 1.77
N GLY A 219 -14.02 11.48 0.88
CA GLY A 219 -13.23 12.09 -0.19
C GLY A 219 -11.79 12.26 0.26
N VAL A 220 -11.19 13.41 0.03
CA VAL A 220 -9.79 13.65 0.38
C VAL A 220 -9.72 14.09 1.82
N GLU A 221 -9.02 13.38 2.70
CA GLU A 221 -8.93 13.74 4.14
C GLU A 221 -7.60 14.43 4.50
N GLY A 222 -6.64 14.45 3.57
CA GLY A 222 -5.27 14.86 3.81
C GLY A 222 -4.40 13.72 4.31
N VAL A 223 -3.25 14.07 4.90
CA VAL A 223 -2.24 13.10 5.30
C VAL A 223 -2.69 12.30 6.52
N ARG A 224 -2.51 10.97 6.44
CA ARG A 224 -2.59 10.03 7.57
C ARG A 224 -1.31 9.20 7.65
N VAL A 225 -0.98 8.74 8.85
CA VAL A 225 0.14 7.83 9.10
C VAL A 225 -0.40 6.50 9.63
N ARG A 226 0.00 5.39 9.01
CA ARG A 226 -0.24 4.03 9.48
C ARG A 226 1.07 3.37 9.93
N TRP A 227 1.01 2.65 11.04
CA TRP A 227 2.13 1.88 11.57
C TRP A 227 1.91 0.39 11.35
N ILE A 228 2.93 -0.30 10.85
CA ILE A 228 2.91 -1.75 10.62
C ILE A 228 4.20 -2.41 11.10
N LEU A 229 4.11 -3.69 11.47
CA LEU A 229 5.26 -4.55 11.59
C LEU A 229 5.77 -4.88 10.17
N TYR A 230 6.97 -4.45 9.84
CA TYR A 230 7.58 -4.73 8.53
C TYR A 230 8.52 -5.94 8.60
N ARG A 231 9.35 -5.98 9.65
CA ARG A 231 10.17 -7.14 10.00
C ARG A 231 10.24 -7.33 11.50
N GLY A 232 10.27 -8.57 11.97
CA GLY A 232 10.51 -8.86 13.39
C GLY A 232 10.15 -10.29 13.78
N PRO A 233 10.63 -10.77 14.94
CA PRO A 233 10.44 -12.16 15.38
C PRO A 233 9.16 -12.39 16.19
N GLY A 234 8.33 -11.37 16.42
CA GLY A 234 7.16 -11.49 17.28
C GLY A 234 6.07 -10.48 16.94
N LYS A 235 4.95 -10.60 17.65
CA LYS A 235 3.79 -9.72 17.47
C LYS A 235 4.07 -8.34 18.02
N VAL A 236 3.46 -7.35 17.37
CA VAL A 236 3.55 -5.94 17.74
C VAL A 236 2.15 -5.36 17.89
N GLN A 237 1.94 -4.59 18.96
CA GLN A 237 0.71 -3.82 19.15
C GLN A 237 1.04 -2.33 19.10
N PHE A 238 0.24 -1.58 18.35
CA PHE A 238 0.34 -0.13 18.20
C PHE A 238 -0.84 0.56 18.89
N ASP A 239 -0.58 1.73 19.45
CA ASP A 239 -1.59 2.60 20.08
C ASP A 239 -1.25 4.09 19.84
N PRO A 240 -1.90 4.77 18.87
CA PRO A 240 -2.79 4.21 17.85
C PRO A 240 -1.99 3.56 16.69
N ASN A 241 -2.63 2.67 15.92
CA ASN A 241 -2.03 2.10 14.70
C ASN A 241 -2.20 3.00 13.45
N VAL A 242 -3.13 3.97 13.50
CA VAL A 242 -3.37 4.96 12.44
C VAL A 242 -3.61 6.33 13.08
N SER A 243 -2.98 7.38 12.56
CA SER A 243 -3.20 8.75 13.02
C SER A 243 -4.54 9.31 12.53
N PRO A 244 -5.10 10.33 13.22
CA PRO A 244 -6.13 11.17 12.62
C PRO A 244 -5.63 11.82 11.30
N PRO A 245 -6.53 12.11 10.34
CA PRO A 245 -6.18 12.84 9.13
C PRO A 245 -5.88 14.32 9.40
N VAL A 246 -4.89 14.87 8.69
CA VAL A 246 -4.53 16.30 8.74
C VAL A 246 -4.39 16.85 7.32
N TYR A 247 -5.20 17.86 6.98
CA TYR A 247 -5.19 18.48 5.66
C TYR A 247 -4.39 19.79 5.63
N GLY A 248 -3.51 19.93 4.63
CA GLY A 248 -2.82 21.18 4.30
C GLY A 248 -1.88 21.73 5.37
N LYS A 249 -1.47 20.89 6.34
CA LYS A 249 -0.52 21.24 7.41
C LYS A 249 0.45 20.07 7.64
N PRO A 250 1.69 20.35 8.05
CA PRO A 250 2.58 19.30 8.54
C PRO A 250 1.95 18.52 9.69
N ILE A 251 2.22 17.22 9.75
CA ILE A 251 1.76 16.32 10.82
C ILE A 251 2.97 15.78 11.58
N THR A 252 2.85 15.74 12.91
CA THR A 252 3.68 14.89 13.78
C THR A 252 2.81 13.75 14.25
N ALA A 253 3.11 12.53 13.83
CA ALA A 253 2.38 11.34 14.25
C ALA A 253 3.23 10.54 15.25
N GLU A 254 2.59 10.06 16.31
CA GLU A 254 3.23 9.26 17.36
C GLU A 254 2.42 7.98 17.58
N THR A 255 3.11 6.88 17.90
CA THR A 255 2.49 5.63 18.35
C THR A 255 3.28 5.02 19.49
N LYS A 256 2.58 4.48 20.48
CA LYS A 256 3.17 3.59 21.48
C LYS A 256 3.17 2.17 20.92
N VAL A 257 4.33 1.51 21.00
CA VAL A 257 4.53 0.18 20.45
C VAL A 257 4.98 -0.81 21.53
N SER A 258 4.32 -1.97 21.62
CA SER A 258 4.71 -3.08 22.50
C SER A 258 5.03 -4.34 21.69
N PHE A 259 5.87 -5.21 22.28
CA PHE A 259 6.47 -6.35 21.59
C PHE A 259 6.24 -7.64 22.37
N SER A 260 5.96 -8.74 21.68
CA SER A 260 5.75 -10.05 22.33
C SER A 260 7.03 -10.85 22.57
N ALA A 261 8.15 -10.49 21.93
CA ALA A 261 9.39 -11.26 21.97
C ALA A 261 10.62 -10.34 21.88
N PRO A 262 11.79 -10.76 22.40
CA PRO A 262 13.05 -10.07 22.16
C PRO A 262 13.54 -10.27 20.72
N GLY A 263 14.31 -9.29 20.22
CA GLY A 263 14.96 -9.33 18.92
C GLY A 263 14.95 -7.99 18.21
N ASN A 264 15.34 -7.99 16.93
CA ASN A 264 15.38 -6.78 16.11
C ASN A 264 14.06 -6.66 15.33
N TYR A 265 13.44 -5.49 15.43
CA TYR A 265 12.22 -5.14 14.74
C TYR A 265 12.48 -3.98 13.78
N ARG A 266 11.84 -4.02 12.61
CA ARG A 266 11.69 -2.90 11.69
C ARG A 266 10.23 -2.52 11.63
N ILE A 267 9.90 -1.35 12.17
CA ILE A 267 8.55 -0.81 12.14
C ILE A 267 8.44 0.17 10.99
N ARG A 268 7.43 0.01 10.15
CA ARG A 268 7.20 0.92 9.03
C ARG A 268 6.08 1.89 9.35
N ALA A 269 6.34 3.17 9.12
CA ALA A 269 5.33 4.19 9.00
C ALA A 269 5.02 4.43 7.51
N ILE A 270 3.74 4.44 7.16
CA ILE A 270 3.23 4.74 5.82
C ILE A 270 2.46 6.05 5.92
N ALA A 271 2.91 7.09 5.23
CA ALA A 271 2.15 8.33 5.06
C ALA A 271 1.39 8.29 3.74
N GLY A 272 0.08 8.53 3.76
CA GLY A 272 -0.75 8.63 2.56
C GLY A 272 -1.58 9.91 2.58
N ASP A 273 -1.66 10.61 1.46
CA ASP A 273 -2.40 11.87 1.28
C ASP A 273 -3.80 11.68 0.66
N SER A 274 -4.20 10.44 0.37
CA SER A 274 -5.40 10.00 -0.38
C SER A 274 -5.17 9.67 -1.87
N ALA A 275 -4.02 9.99 -2.45
CA ALA A 275 -3.64 9.62 -3.82
C ALA A 275 -2.33 8.84 -3.86
N LEU A 276 -1.30 9.37 -3.21
CA LEU A 276 0.05 8.87 -3.18
C LEU A 276 0.46 8.55 -1.73
N PHE A 277 1.62 7.91 -1.60
CA PHE A 277 2.12 7.50 -0.30
C PHE A 277 3.64 7.49 -0.29
N SER A 278 4.19 7.56 0.90
CA SER A 278 5.61 7.36 1.18
C SER A 278 5.78 6.53 2.44
N THR A 279 6.97 5.99 2.65
CA THR A 279 7.26 5.13 3.79
C THR A 279 8.59 5.50 4.43
N VAL A 280 8.70 5.26 5.73
CA VAL A 280 9.96 5.25 6.46
C VAL A 280 9.97 4.11 7.46
N ASP A 281 11.14 3.53 7.66
CA ASP A 281 11.36 2.43 8.59
C ASP A 281 12.12 2.93 9.83
N ILE A 282 11.68 2.51 11.01
CA ILE A 282 12.34 2.78 12.30
C ILE A 282 12.71 1.44 12.93
N ASP A 283 14.00 1.29 13.23
CA ASP A 283 14.53 0.08 13.87
C ASP A 283 14.35 0.13 15.39
N VAL A 284 13.89 -0.98 15.97
CA VAL A 284 13.74 -1.15 17.41
C VAL A 284 14.42 -2.45 17.84
N LYS A 285 15.41 -2.33 18.73
CA LYS A 285 16.04 -3.47 19.39
C LYS A 285 15.30 -3.77 20.69
N VAL A 286 14.76 -4.98 20.83
CA VAL A 286 14.03 -5.42 22.02
C VAL A 286 14.88 -6.44 22.78
N ASN A 287 15.32 -6.07 23.98
CA ASN A 287 16.07 -6.95 24.87
C ASN A 287 15.13 -7.84 25.70
N PRO A 288 15.57 -9.06 26.07
CA PRO A 288 14.80 -9.93 26.95
C PRO A 288 14.62 -9.32 28.35
N SER A 289 13.63 -9.79 29.10
CA SER A 289 13.44 -9.36 30.49
C SER A 289 14.66 -9.74 31.34
N ALA A 290 15.06 -8.85 32.26
CA ALA A 290 16.18 -9.08 33.19
C ALA A 290 16.02 -10.37 34.03
N SER A 291 14.79 -10.86 34.24
CA SER A 291 14.55 -12.12 34.96
C SER A 291 14.87 -13.38 34.17
N SER A 292 15.06 -13.28 32.85
CA SER A 292 15.38 -14.41 31.98
C SER A 292 16.88 -14.65 31.81
N GLU A 293 17.73 -13.65 32.11
CA GLU A 293 19.19 -13.80 32.08
C GLU A 293 19.72 -14.62 33.29
N THR A 294 19.05 -14.56 34.44
CA THR A 294 19.47 -15.29 35.66
C THR A 294 19.23 -16.80 35.60
N LYS A 295 18.38 -17.29 34.69
CA LYS A 295 18.10 -18.74 34.54
C LYS A 295 19.01 -19.45 33.52
N ALA A 296 19.82 -18.69 32.77
CA ALA A 296 20.70 -19.21 31.72
C ALA A 296 22.19 -19.21 32.11
N ARG A 297 22.50 -19.00 33.40
CA ARG A 297 23.84 -19.03 33.99
C ARG A 297 23.87 -20.05 35.12
#